data_AF-K1RXE4-F1
#
_entry.id   AF-K1RXE4-F1
#
_cell.length_a   1.000
_cell.length_b   1.000
_cell.length_c   1.000
_cell.angle_alpha   90.00
_cell.angle_beta   90.00
_cell.angle_gamma   90.00
#
_symmetry.space_group_name_H-M   'P 1'
#
loop_
_entity.id
_entity.type
_entity.pdbx_description
1 polymer ?
#
loop_
_entity_poly.entity_id
_entity_poly.type
_entity_poly.pdbx_seq_one_letter_code
_entity_poly.pdbx_strand_id
1 'polypeptide(L)'
;MRTPNFRTYGNGKLNLSDTPAVVSIARENKARGYWGKPKTDEHVRAIALRRIRQQHGVTSNEVDVLGQHELLFGTYRGQTFSWILENCLGYAGWLVMKIVMEAESSKEQPKDNKEQTINKRKIRKYMMHFPEGREAVKMKKETRSSMKQAPSPQTSSVGKSSELKSLVLSSHLTPHALQHTTVT
;
A
#
# COMPACT_ATOMS: atom_id res chain seq x y z
N MET A 1 -10.03 13.73 -17.30
CA MET A 1 -9.91 12.80 -16.17
C MET A 1 -8.65 11.98 -16.35
N ARG A 2 -7.72 12.02 -15.39
CA ARG A 2 -6.53 11.15 -15.37
C ARG A 2 -6.89 9.85 -14.67
N THR A 3 -6.97 8.77 -15.43
CA THR A 3 -7.11 7.41 -14.91
C THR A 3 -5.77 6.93 -14.34
N PRO A 4 -5.72 6.31 -13.13
CA PRO A 4 -4.54 5.61 -12.66
C PRO A 4 -4.09 4.55 -13.65
N ASN A 5 -2.78 4.39 -13.81
CA ASN A 5 -2.23 3.26 -14.57
C ASN A 5 -2.35 1.95 -13.77
N PHE A 6 -3.46 1.23 -13.95
CA PHE A 6 -3.66 -0.09 -13.35
C PHE A 6 -2.78 -1.13 -14.07
N ARG A 7 -1.77 -1.64 -13.36
CA ARG A 7 -0.84 -2.62 -13.93
C ARG A 7 -1.56 -3.97 -14.14
N THR A 8 -1.27 -4.60 -15.27
CA THR A 8 -1.71 -5.95 -15.60
C THR A 8 -0.51 -6.85 -15.90
N TYR A 9 -0.70 -8.16 -15.77
CA TYR A 9 0.23 -9.15 -16.31
C TYR A 9 0.00 -9.31 -17.82
N GLY A 10 0.90 -10.04 -18.51
CA GLY A 10 0.78 -10.30 -19.95
C GLY A 10 -0.50 -11.06 -20.36
N ASN A 11 -1.20 -11.70 -19.41
CA ASN A 11 -2.49 -12.34 -19.61
C ASN A 11 -3.70 -11.42 -19.38
N GLY A 12 -3.48 -10.11 -19.20
CA GLY A 12 -4.53 -9.11 -18.98
C GLY A 12 -5.10 -9.09 -17.55
N LYS A 13 -4.70 -9.99 -16.65
CA LYS A 13 -5.15 -9.96 -15.25
C LYS A 13 -4.49 -8.82 -14.47
N LEU A 14 -5.22 -8.24 -13.53
CA LEU A 14 -4.69 -7.20 -12.64
C LEU A 14 -3.48 -7.69 -11.87
N ASN A 15 -2.44 -6.87 -11.86
CA ASN A 15 -1.24 -7.06 -11.08
C ASN A 15 -1.41 -6.35 -9.72
N LEU A 16 -1.54 -7.14 -8.66
CA LEU A 16 -1.66 -6.65 -7.29
C LEU A 16 -0.31 -6.51 -6.56
N SER A 17 0.81 -6.86 -7.19
CA SER A 17 2.13 -6.80 -6.57
C SER A 17 2.63 -5.37 -6.42
N ASP A 18 3.48 -5.11 -5.44
CA ASP A 18 4.07 -3.80 -5.24
C ASP A 18 5.14 -3.48 -6.30
N THR A 19 5.30 -2.20 -6.65
CA THR A 19 6.47 -1.73 -7.43
C THR A 19 7.69 -1.56 -6.51
N PRO A 20 8.92 -1.52 -7.06
CA PRO A 20 10.11 -1.19 -6.28
C PRO A 20 10.02 0.16 -5.54
N ALA A 21 9.29 1.14 -6.09
CA ALA A 21 9.09 2.44 -5.46
C ALA A 21 8.41 2.35 -4.09
N VAL A 22 7.54 1.35 -3.90
CA VAL A 22 6.83 1.08 -2.64
C VAL A 22 7.80 0.81 -1.49
N VAL A 23 8.89 0.08 -1.75
CA VAL A 23 9.90 -0.29 -0.74
C VAL A 23 10.62 0.96 -0.23
N SER A 24 10.99 1.86 -1.15
CA SER A 24 11.68 3.10 -0.79
C SER A 24 10.80 3.99 0.09
N ILE A 25 9.53 4.19 -0.30
CA ILE A 25 8.58 5.00 0.46
C ILE A 25 8.29 4.39 1.84
N ALA A 26 8.12 3.07 1.91
CA ALA A 26 7.90 2.39 3.18
C ALA A 26 9.10 2.57 4.14
N ARG A 27 10.33 2.46 3.62
CA ARG A 27 11.55 2.69 4.38
C ARG A 27 11.65 4.14 4.87
N GLU A 28 11.43 5.10 3.97
CA GLU A 28 11.47 6.54 4.30
C GLU A 28 10.43 6.91 5.36
N ASN A 29 9.19 6.47 5.18
CA ASN A 29 8.12 6.75 6.15
C ASN A 29 8.38 6.09 7.50
N LYS A 30 8.97 4.89 7.53
CA LYS A 30 9.39 4.23 8.77
C LYS A 30 10.49 5.03 9.46
N ALA A 31 11.51 5.50 8.72
CA ALA A 31 12.61 6.28 9.28
C ALA A 31 12.16 7.66 9.78
N ARG A 32 11.26 8.32 9.05
CA ARG A 32 10.68 9.60 9.45
C ARG A 32 9.83 9.47 10.72
N GLY A 33 9.19 8.34 10.94
CA GLY A 33 8.23 8.15 12.02
C GLY A 33 6.95 8.97 11.80
N TYR A 34 6.01 8.81 12.74
CA TYR A 34 4.76 9.55 12.71
C TYR A 34 4.86 10.77 13.63
N TRP A 35 5.12 11.94 13.04
CA TRP A 35 5.17 13.21 13.77
C TRP A 35 4.13 14.19 13.23
N GLY A 36 3.34 14.77 14.14
CA GLY A 36 2.39 15.84 13.85
C GLY A 36 0.92 15.41 13.76
N LYS A 37 0.04 16.40 13.86
CA LYS A 37 -1.41 16.23 13.67
C LYS A 37 -1.69 15.89 12.20
N PRO A 38 -2.67 15.01 11.88
CA PRO A 38 -3.13 14.84 10.51
C PRO A 38 -3.53 16.16 9.86
N LYS A 39 -3.23 16.27 8.56
CA LYS A 39 -3.72 17.38 7.74
C LYS A 39 -5.24 17.34 7.74
N THR A 40 -5.87 18.51 7.81
CA THR A 40 -7.32 18.61 7.62
C THR A 40 -7.71 18.26 6.19
N ASP A 41 -8.94 17.81 6.00
CA ASP A 41 -9.49 17.52 4.68
C ASP A 41 -9.37 18.70 3.71
N GLU A 42 -9.65 19.90 4.20
CA GLU A 42 -9.52 21.15 3.45
C GLU A 42 -8.08 21.39 2.99
N HIS A 43 -7.10 21.15 3.86
CA HIS A 43 -5.70 21.31 3.53
C HIS A 43 -5.23 20.26 2.50
N VAL A 44 -5.66 19.01 2.63
CA VAL A 44 -5.38 17.95 1.63
C VAL A 44 -5.99 18.33 0.28
N ARG A 45 -7.23 18.82 0.28
CA ARG A 45 -7.91 19.27 -0.94
C ARG A 45 -7.22 20.48 -1.57
N ALA A 46 -6.76 21.44 -0.76
CA ALA A 46 -6.03 22.60 -1.26
C ALA A 46 -4.70 22.21 -1.93
N ILE A 47 -3.95 21.27 -1.33
CA ILE A 47 -2.73 20.70 -1.95
C ILE A 47 -3.07 19.99 -3.27
N ALA A 48 -4.13 19.17 -3.28
CA ALA A 48 -4.57 18.46 -4.48
C ALA A 48 -4.90 19.43 -5.63
N LEU A 49 -5.68 20.48 -5.35
CA LEU A 49 -6.01 21.52 -6.34
C LEU A 49 -4.78 22.28 -6.83
N ARG A 50 -3.84 22.60 -5.93
CA ARG A 50 -2.58 23.25 -6.31
C ARG A 50 -1.77 22.38 -7.28
N ARG A 51 -1.66 21.07 -7.01
CA ARG A 51 -0.96 20.12 -7.90
C ARG A 51 -1.61 20.05 -9.28
N ILE A 52 -2.94 19.98 -9.34
CA ILE A 52 -3.69 19.96 -10.61
C ILE A 52 -3.40 21.23 -11.42
N ARG A 53 -3.47 22.40 -10.78
CA ARG A 53 -3.18 23.69 -11.44
C ARG A 53 -1.75 23.76 -11.97
N GLN A 54 -0.78 23.28 -11.19
CA GLN A 54 0.63 23.23 -11.61
C GLN A 54 0.86 22.29 -12.81
N GLN A 55 0.00 21.29 -12.99
CA GLN A 55 0.04 20.37 -14.12
C GLN A 55 -0.90 20.81 -15.27
N HIS A 56 -1.41 22.05 -15.24
CA HIS A 56 -2.38 22.57 -16.21
C HIS A 56 -3.64 21.69 -16.36
N GLY A 57 -4.02 20.96 -15.30
CA GLY A 57 -5.19 20.09 -15.28
C GLY A 57 -6.48 20.81 -14.91
N VAL A 58 -7.60 20.09 -15.03
CA VAL A 58 -8.95 20.60 -14.76
C VAL A 58 -9.33 20.37 -13.29
N THR A 59 -9.66 21.44 -12.55
CA THR A 59 -10.01 21.34 -11.12
C THR A 59 -11.49 21.09 -10.82
N SER A 60 -12.37 21.16 -11.84
CA SER A 60 -13.80 20.90 -11.67
C SER A 60 -14.13 19.40 -11.60
N ASN A 61 -13.24 18.53 -12.05
CA ASN A 61 -13.45 17.09 -11.99
C ASN A 61 -13.09 16.54 -10.60
N GLU A 62 -14.10 16.07 -9.87
CA GLU A 62 -13.91 15.55 -8.51
C GLU A 62 -13.02 14.31 -8.47
N VAL A 63 -13.07 13.43 -9.48
CA VAL A 63 -12.24 12.23 -9.54
C VAL A 63 -10.76 12.61 -9.69
N ASP A 64 -10.46 13.60 -10.52
CA ASP A 64 -9.08 14.11 -10.67
C ASP A 64 -8.57 14.72 -9.36
N VAL A 65 -9.42 15.48 -8.67
CA VAL A 65 -9.12 16.04 -7.35
C VAL A 65 -8.87 14.94 -6.31
N LEU A 66 -9.70 13.90 -6.27
CA LEU A 66 -9.54 12.76 -5.38
C LEU A 66 -8.25 11.99 -5.69
N GLY A 67 -7.90 11.81 -6.95
CA GLY A 67 -6.65 11.15 -7.33
C GLY A 67 -5.41 11.84 -6.76
N GLN A 68 -5.48 13.15 -6.56
CA GLN A 68 -4.40 13.97 -5.98
C GLN A 68 -4.47 14.14 -4.45
N HIS A 69 -5.50 13.59 -3.78
CA HIS A 69 -5.53 13.57 -2.32
C HIS A 69 -4.45 12.65 -1.76
N GLU A 70 -3.79 13.10 -0.70
CA GLU A 70 -2.80 12.29 0.01
C GLU A 70 -3.47 11.33 0.99
N LEU A 71 -2.90 10.13 1.13
CA LEU A 71 -3.23 9.20 2.20
C LEU A 71 -2.73 9.78 3.54
N LEU A 72 -3.59 9.84 4.55
CA LEU A 72 -3.25 10.46 5.84
C LEU A 72 -2.76 9.48 6.92
N PHE A 73 -2.77 8.18 6.63
CA PHE A 73 -2.48 7.13 7.60
C PHE A 73 -1.65 6.00 6.98
N GLY A 74 -1.15 5.12 7.85
CA GLY A 74 -0.41 3.92 7.44
C GLY A 74 0.96 4.18 6.82
N THR A 75 1.55 3.11 6.31
CA THR A 75 2.92 3.07 5.78
C THR A 75 3.14 4.00 4.59
N TYR A 76 2.09 4.28 3.81
CA TYR A 76 2.20 5.09 2.58
C TYR A 76 1.61 6.48 2.73
N ARG A 77 1.50 6.97 3.97
CA ARG A 77 1.07 8.34 4.26
C ARG A 77 1.86 9.36 3.43
N GLY A 78 1.15 10.36 2.92
CA GLY A 78 1.69 11.43 2.08
C GLY A 78 1.69 11.11 0.59
N GLN A 79 1.49 9.86 0.19
CA GLN A 79 1.34 9.49 -1.21
C GLN A 79 -0.08 9.76 -1.70
N THR A 80 -0.22 10.13 -2.97
CA THR A 80 -1.54 10.40 -3.57
C THR A 80 -2.31 9.11 -3.78
N PHE A 81 -3.65 9.19 -3.80
CA PHE A 81 -4.47 8.01 -4.08
C PHE A 81 -4.16 7.40 -5.46
N SER A 82 -3.89 8.24 -6.48
CA SER A 82 -3.46 7.73 -7.79
C SER A 82 -2.15 6.93 -7.68
N TRP A 83 -1.16 7.45 -6.95
CA TRP A 83 0.12 6.78 -6.76
C TRP A 83 -0.06 5.43 -6.07
N ILE A 84 -0.90 5.36 -5.05
CA ILE A 84 -1.21 4.11 -4.32
C ILE A 84 -1.82 3.06 -5.25
N LEU A 85 -2.80 3.45 -6.08
CA LEU A 85 -3.44 2.53 -7.03
C LEU A 85 -2.47 2.03 -8.11
N GLU A 86 -1.54 2.88 -8.57
CA GLU A 86 -0.54 2.53 -9.57
C GLU A 86 0.57 1.62 -9.00
N ASN A 87 0.99 1.86 -7.76
CA ASN A 87 2.21 1.28 -7.21
C ASN A 87 1.98 0.13 -6.23
N CYS A 88 0.89 0.13 -5.45
CA CYS A 88 0.59 -0.89 -4.46
C CYS A 88 -0.91 -1.25 -4.44
N LEU A 89 -1.44 -1.62 -5.61
CA LEU A 89 -2.86 -1.95 -5.80
C LEU A 89 -3.35 -3.05 -4.84
N GLY A 90 -2.49 -4.02 -4.51
CA GLY A 90 -2.81 -5.04 -3.51
C GLY A 90 -3.07 -4.46 -2.12
N TYR A 91 -2.25 -3.50 -1.66
CA TYR A 91 -2.49 -2.79 -0.42
C TYR A 91 -3.79 -1.98 -0.48
N ALA A 92 -4.00 -1.24 -1.57
CA ALA A 92 -5.20 -0.44 -1.78
C ALA A 92 -6.49 -1.28 -1.71
N GLY A 93 -6.50 -2.43 -2.40
CA GLY A 93 -7.62 -3.35 -2.43
C GLY A 93 -7.92 -3.95 -1.05
N TRP A 94 -6.88 -4.32 -0.30
CA TRP A 94 -7.05 -4.81 1.08
C TRP A 94 -7.60 -3.72 2.00
N LEU A 95 -7.08 -2.49 1.88
CA LEU A 95 -7.51 -1.35 2.68
C LEU A 95 -8.98 -1.02 2.42
N VAL A 96 -9.39 -0.87 1.16
CA VAL A 96 -10.77 -0.54 0.81
C VAL A 96 -11.72 -1.69 1.14
N MET A 97 -11.31 -2.96 0.97
CA MET A 97 -12.06 -4.11 1.45
C MET A 97 -12.33 -4.01 2.96
N LYS A 98 -11.34 -3.66 3.78
CA LYS A 98 -11.52 -3.46 5.23
C LYS A 98 -12.50 -2.34 5.54
N ILE A 99 -12.35 -1.17 4.89
CA ILE A 99 -13.24 -0.02 5.06
C ILE A 99 -14.70 -0.38 4.72
N VAL A 100 -14.93 -1.11 3.64
CA VAL A 100 -16.27 -1.56 3.24
C VAL A 100 -16.86 -2.50 4.29
N MET A 101 -16.09 -3.48 4.77
CA MET A 101 -16.57 -4.42 5.79
C MET A 101 -16.81 -3.77 7.15
N GLU A 102 -16.02 -2.76 7.53
CA GLU A 102 -16.24 -1.96 8.73
C GLU A 102 -17.57 -1.20 8.64
N ALA A 103 -17.84 -0.57 7.49
CA ALA A 103 -19.11 0.11 7.24
C ALA A 103 -20.32 -0.84 7.25
N GLU A 104 -20.17 -2.06 6.72
CA GLU A 104 -21.23 -3.09 6.71
C GLU A 104 -21.51 -3.68 8.11
N SER A 105 -20.52 -3.69 9.00
CA SER A 105 -20.64 -4.32 10.32
C SER A 105 -21.03 -3.34 11.44
N SER A 106 -21.25 -2.06 11.12
CA SER A 106 -21.47 -0.97 12.10
C SER A 106 -20.40 -0.90 13.19
N LYS A 107 -19.21 -1.47 12.95
CA LYS A 107 -18.06 -1.46 13.85
C LYS A 107 -17.11 -0.37 13.40
N GLU A 108 -17.44 0.88 13.75
CA GLU A 108 -16.52 1.99 13.53
C GLU A 108 -15.28 1.79 14.44
N GLN A 109 -14.08 1.91 13.88
CA GLN A 109 -12.85 1.76 14.67
C GLN A 109 -12.70 2.98 15.60
N PRO A 110 -12.67 2.82 16.93
CA PRO A 110 -12.62 3.95 17.87
C PRO A 110 -11.33 4.78 17.83
N LYS A 111 -10.36 4.41 16.98
CA LYS A 111 -8.98 4.91 17.01
C LYS A 111 -8.67 5.93 15.91
N ASP A 112 -9.52 6.05 14.89
CA ASP A 112 -9.29 7.04 13.84
C ASP A 112 -9.76 8.40 14.30
N ASN A 113 -9.03 9.45 13.94
CA ASN A 113 -9.56 10.80 14.08
C ASN A 113 -10.46 11.17 12.90
N LYS A 114 -11.23 12.25 13.06
CA LYS A 114 -12.19 12.76 12.05
C LYS A 114 -11.58 12.86 10.65
N GLU A 115 -10.37 13.41 10.54
CA GLU A 115 -9.70 13.63 9.25
C GLU A 115 -9.31 12.32 8.57
N GLN A 116 -8.86 11.33 9.34
CA GLN A 116 -8.58 9.99 8.82
C GLN A 116 -9.85 9.27 8.37
N THR A 117 -10.96 9.40 9.11
CA THR A 117 -12.26 8.84 8.71
C THR A 117 -12.75 9.44 7.38
N ILE A 118 -12.62 10.76 7.21
CA ILE A 118 -12.95 11.43 5.93
C ILE A 118 -12.02 10.93 4.81
N ASN A 119 -10.72 10.85 5.06
CA ASN A 119 -9.74 10.39 4.08
C ASN A 119 -9.99 8.93 3.64
N LYS A 120 -10.36 8.03 4.57
CA LYS A 120 -10.78 6.64 4.30
C LYS A 120 -12.01 6.59 3.37
N ARG A 121 -13.02 7.42 3.63
CA ARG A 121 -14.22 7.51 2.77
C ARG A 121 -13.85 7.99 1.36
N LYS A 122 -12.92 8.95 1.25
CA LYS A 122 -12.46 9.49 -0.05
C LYS A 122 -11.64 8.49 -0.86
N ILE A 123 -10.69 7.76 -0.26
CA ILE A 123 -9.95 6.72 -1.01
C ILE A 123 -10.86 5.58 -1.45
N ARG A 124 -11.85 5.20 -0.63
CA ARG A 124 -12.91 4.26 -1.03
C ARG A 124 -13.67 4.80 -2.24
N LYS A 125 -14.17 6.04 -2.19
CA LYS A 125 -14.91 6.66 -3.30
C LYS A 125 -14.09 6.68 -4.59
N TYR A 126 -12.81 7.08 -4.50
CA TYR A 126 -11.90 7.12 -5.63
C TYR A 126 -11.63 5.74 -6.23
N MET A 127 -11.27 4.75 -5.40
CA MET A 127 -10.95 3.41 -5.88
C MET A 127 -12.16 2.71 -6.50
N MET A 128 -13.34 2.85 -5.88
CA MET A 128 -14.56 2.20 -6.36
C MET A 128 -15.11 2.82 -7.65
N HIS A 129 -14.64 4.00 -8.05
CA HIS A 129 -14.97 4.62 -9.33
C HIS A 129 -14.50 3.76 -10.51
N PHE A 130 -13.30 3.17 -10.41
CA PHE A 130 -12.68 2.39 -11.48
C PHE A 130 -13.08 0.91 -11.42
N PRO A 131 -13.41 0.27 -12.56
CA PRO A 131 -13.64 -1.17 -12.62
C PRO A 131 -12.51 -2.01 -12.01
N GLU A 132 -11.27 -1.65 -12.31
CA GLU A 132 -10.06 -2.31 -11.82
C GLU A 132 -9.93 -2.21 -10.30
N GLY A 133 -10.31 -1.06 -9.73
CA GLY A 133 -10.35 -0.88 -8.29
C GLY A 133 -11.38 -1.79 -7.62
N ARG A 134 -12.57 -1.93 -8.22
CA ARG A 134 -13.61 -2.85 -7.72
C ARG A 134 -13.15 -4.32 -7.80
N GLU A 135 -12.51 -4.71 -8.89
CA GLU A 135 -11.97 -6.05 -9.06
C GLU A 135 -10.86 -6.34 -8.04
N ALA A 136 -9.95 -5.41 -7.78
CA ALA A 136 -8.91 -5.57 -6.76
C ALA A 136 -9.49 -5.77 -5.34
N VAL A 137 -10.57 -5.05 -5.00
CA VAL A 137 -11.31 -5.25 -3.73
C VAL A 137 -11.95 -6.63 -3.67
N LYS A 138 -12.57 -7.07 -4.77
CA LYS A 138 -13.19 -8.40 -4.89
C LYS A 138 -12.16 -9.52 -4.69
N MET A 139 -11.03 -9.46 -5.39
CA MET A 139 -9.93 -10.43 -5.27
C MET A 139 -9.43 -10.54 -3.81
N LYS A 140 -9.35 -9.41 -3.09
CA LYS A 140 -8.95 -9.42 -1.67
C LYS A 140 -10.02 -9.99 -0.75
N LYS A 141 -11.30 -9.74 -1.04
CA LYS A 141 -12.43 -10.34 -0.31
C LYS A 141 -12.42 -11.86 -0.47
N GLU A 142 -12.24 -12.36 -1.70
CA GLU A 142 -12.17 -13.79 -2.01
C GLU A 142 -10.97 -14.46 -1.34
N THR A 143 -9.78 -13.86 -1.44
CA THR A 143 -8.56 -14.33 -0.76
C THR A 143 -8.77 -14.45 0.76
N ARG A 144 -9.47 -13.49 1.37
CA ARG A 144 -9.78 -13.52 2.80
C ARG A 144 -10.79 -14.63 3.13
N SER A 145 -11.79 -14.85 2.28
CA SER A 145 -12.80 -15.90 2.49
C SER A 145 -12.21 -17.30 2.37
N SER A 146 -11.35 -17.53 1.38
CA SER A 146 -10.66 -18.82 1.23
C SER A 146 -9.74 -19.12 2.41
N MET A 147 -9.03 -18.12 2.92
CA MET A 147 -8.22 -18.26 4.16
C MET A 147 -9.06 -18.57 5.41
N LYS A 148 -10.32 -18.13 5.47
CA LYS A 148 -11.23 -18.45 6.59
C LYS A 148 -11.85 -19.85 6.48
N GLN A 149 -11.89 -20.43 5.28
CA GLN A 149 -12.49 -21.74 5.00
C GLN A 149 -11.47 -22.88 4.91
N ALA A 150 -10.17 -22.57 4.90
CA ALA A 150 -9.14 -23.59 5.00
C ALA A 150 -9.30 -24.36 6.33
N PRO A 151 -9.43 -25.70 6.30
CA PRO A 151 -9.39 -26.49 7.52
C PRO A 151 -8.05 -26.25 8.21
N SER A 152 -8.07 -25.95 9.51
CA SER A 152 -6.85 -25.92 10.32
C SER A 152 -6.09 -27.23 10.11
N PRO A 153 -4.79 -27.20 9.75
CA PRO A 153 -3.94 -28.37 9.94
C PRO A 153 -4.02 -28.72 11.43
N GLN A 154 -4.59 -29.88 11.75
CA GLN A 154 -4.53 -30.42 13.10
C GLN A 154 -3.05 -30.70 13.40
N THR A 155 -2.36 -29.78 14.05
CA THR A 155 -1.08 -30.05 14.67
C THR A 155 -1.37 -30.70 16.02
N SER A 156 -1.29 -32.03 16.01
CA SER A 156 -1.10 -32.85 17.21
C SER A 156 0.03 -32.28 18.06
N SER A 157 -0.25 -32.17 19.35
CA SER A 157 0.61 -31.73 20.43
C SER A 157 1.94 -32.48 20.52
N VAL A 158 3.07 -31.78 20.44
CA VAL A 158 4.29 -32.08 21.23
C VAL A 158 5.11 -30.79 21.41
N GLY A 159 5.41 -30.46 22.68
CA GLY A 159 6.68 -29.84 23.08
C GLY A 159 6.90 -28.35 22.84
N LYS A 160 6.88 -27.56 23.92
CA LYS A 160 7.57 -26.26 23.99
C LYS A 160 9.07 -26.47 23.72
N SER A 161 9.63 -25.82 22.71
CA SER A 161 11.03 -25.42 22.72
C SER A 161 11.23 -24.16 21.88
N SER A 162 11.81 -23.16 22.53
CA SER A 162 12.31 -21.93 21.96
C SER A 162 13.60 -22.20 21.18
N GLU A 163 13.58 -22.07 19.86
CA GLU A 163 14.73 -21.66 19.05
C GLU A 163 14.35 -21.64 17.57
N LEU A 164 14.74 -20.56 16.87
CA LEU A 164 15.40 -20.57 15.56
C LEU A 164 15.56 -19.12 15.08
N LYS A 165 16.58 -18.47 15.64
CA LYS A 165 17.36 -17.45 14.94
C LYS A 165 18.46 -18.20 14.20
N SER A 166 18.32 -18.44 12.90
CA SER A 166 19.45 -18.51 11.95
C SER A 166 18.94 -18.87 10.56
N LEU A 167 19.23 -18.00 9.60
CA LEU A 167 19.55 -18.38 8.23
C LEU A 167 20.30 -17.19 7.61
N VAL A 168 21.56 -17.10 8.04
CA VAL A 168 22.62 -16.47 7.28
C VAL A 168 23.01 -17.52 6.24
N LEU A 169 22.70 -17.30 4.96
CA LEU A 169 23.44 -17.98 3.89
C LEU A 169 24.52 -17.02 3.43
N SER A 170 25.73 -17.31 3.91
CA SER A 170 26.99 -16.85 3.37
C SER A 170 27.30 -17.68 2.12
N SER A 171 27.47 -17.03 0.98
CA SER A 171 28.27 -17.55 -0.13
C SER A 171 29.33 -16.52 -0.47
N HIS A 172 30.47 -16.79 0.14
CA HIS A 172 31.80 -16.23 0.01
C HIS A 172 32.34 -16.52 -1.39
N LEU A 173 32.63 -15.47 -2.15
CA LEU A 173 33.61 -15.52 -3.24
C LEU A 173 34.88 -14.86 -2.70
N THR A 174 35.94 -15.66 -2.61
CA THR A 174 37.30 -15.27 -2.23
C THR A 174 37.97 -14.43 -3.33
N PRO A 175 38.68 -13.35 -3.00
CA PRO A 175 39.74 -12.83 -3.84
C PRO A 175 41.06 -13.54 -3.48
N HIS A 176 41.65 -14.23 -4.46
CA HIS A 176 42.98 -14.82 -4.34
C HIS A 176 44.03 -13.71 -4.48
N ALA A 177 44.79 -13.45 -3.42
CA ALA A 177 46.04 -12.72 -3.49
C ALA A 177 47.18 -13.74 -3.58
N LEU A 178 48.08 -13.57 -4.54
CA LEU A 178 49.42 -14.17 -4.55
C LEU A 178 50.40 -13.03 -4.83
N GLN A 179 51.15 -12.66 -3.80
CA GLN A 179 52.33 -11.80 -3.91
C GLN A 179 53.53 -12.69 -4.26
N HIS A 180 54.34 -12.28 -5.21
CA HIS A 180 55.77 -12.58 -5.21
C HIS A 180 56.54 -11.34 -5.69
N THR A 181 57.21 -10.68 -4.74
CA THR A 181 58.43 -9.91 -4.95
C THR A 181 59.51 -10.78 -5.60
N THR A 182 60.29 -10.28 -6.56
CA THR A 182 61.78 -10.26 -6.54
C THR A 182 62.34 -9.35 -7.65
N VAL A 183 63.23 -8.46 -7.22
CA VAL A 183 64.37 -7.78 -7.86
C VAL A 183 64.89 -8.37 -9.19
N THR A 184 65.06 -7.53 -10.23
CA THR A 184 66.36 -7.07 -10.78
C THR A 184 66.09 -5.96 -11.79
#